data_AF-A0A8C2DM29-F1
#
_entry.id   AF-A0A8C2DM29-F1
#
_cell.length_a   1.000
_cell.length_b   1.000
_cell.length_c   1.000
_cell.angle_alpha   90.00
_cell.angle_beta   90.00
_cell.angle_gamma   90.00
#
_symmetry.space_group_name_H-M   'P 1'
#
loop_
_entity.id
_entity.type
_entity.pdbx_description
1 polymer ?
#
loop_
_entity_poly.entity_id
_entity_poly.type
_entity_poly.pdbx_seq_one_letter_code
_entity_poly.pdbx_strand_id
1 'polypeptide(L)'
;VILEVLIKGLRRLEYRGYDSAGVGIDGGNSKEWETNSKSIHLIKQTGKVKALDEEIHRQQDVDLDVEFDVHLGIAHTRWATHGVPSPVNSHPQRSDKNNEFIVIHNGIITNYKDLKKFLESKGYEFESETDTETIAKLVKYIYDNRESDDITFTTLVEQVTQQLEGAFALVLKSVHYPGEAVGSRRGGPLLIGVRSDHKLSTDHIPILYRSSGKDKKSCNTLPRMDEDTCLFPVDEKAVEYYFASDASAVIEHTNRVIFLEDDDIAAVRDGRLSIHRIKRTAGDHPARAIQTLQMELQQIMKGNFSSFMQKEIFEQPESVVNTMRGRVNFENNTVILGGLKDHIKEIQRCRRLIMIACGTSYHAGVATRQVLEELTELPVMVELASDFLDRNTPVFRDDVCFFISQSGETADSLLALRYCKGRGALTVGITNTVGSSISRETDCGVHINAGPEIGVASTKAYTSQFVALIMFALLMCDDRISMQPRRREIIQGLKVLPELSRIASKVILVICYNSKFDKFCVFVHMCILCTFTLVKCRHHRAPCACKCIRSGVCVQRGVDGLGQSEDWNGHSRSLLLSSVTHFCVVFEVCVLIIVQLEDPNVAHYKISNSQSLIDFFFFICWYLIESVMPCI
;
A
#
# COMPACT_ATOMS: atom_id res chain seq x y z
N VAL A 1 25.26 2.35 -14.01
CA VAL A 1 24.38 1.19 -13.72
C VAL A 1 23.89 1.12 -12.27
N ILE A 2 24.76 0.97 -11.26
CA ILE A 2 24.32 0.75 -9.85
C ILE A 2 23.39 1.87 -9.34
N LEU A 3 23.84 3.13 -9.40
CA LEU A 3 23.06 4.28 -8.94
C LEU A 3 21.76 4.45 -9.73
N GLU A 4 21.77 4.14 -11.03
CA GLU A 4 20.57 4.18 -11.87
C GLU A 4 19.54 3.15 -11.43
N VAL A 5 19.97 1.92 -11.10
CA VAL A 5 19.09 0.87 -10.56
C VAL A 5 18.47 1.30 -9.23
N LEU A 6 19.28 1.85 -8.32
CA LEU A 6 18.80 2.36 -7.03
C LEU A 6 17.77 3.48 -7.21
N ILE A 7 18.08 4.50 -8.03
CA ILE A 7 17.18 5.62 -8.29
C ILE A 7 15.90 5.17 -8.98
N LYS A 8 15.99 4.23 -9.93
CA LYS A 8 14.82 3.66 -10.59
C LYS A 8 13.92 2.93 -9.59
N GLY A 9 14.50 2.11 -8.71
CA GLY A 9 13.81 1.47 -7.60
C GLY A 9 13.10 2.48 -6.69
N LEU A 10 13.80 3.56 -6.29
CA LEU A 10 13.19 4.64 -5.49
C LEU A 10 12.03 5.32 -6.20
N ARG A 11 12.11 5.56 -7.52
CA ARG A 11 11.00 6.12 -8.31
C ARG A 11 9.78 5.20 -8.31
N ARG A 12 9.97 3.86 -8.22
CA ARG A 12 8.86 2.90 -8.07
C ARG A 12 8.23 2.91 -6.68
N LEU A 13 8.92 3.47 -5.68
CA LEU A 13 8.50 3.53 -4.27
C LEU A 13 8.11 4.95 -3.82
N GLU A 14 8.28 5.97 -4.66
CA GLU A 14 8.01 7.39 -4.31
C GLU A 14 6.56 7.63 -3.85
N TYR A 15 5.61 6.80 -4.31
CA TYR A 15 4.22 6.88 -3.87
C TYR A 15 4.02 6.48 -2.39
N ARG A 16 4.97 5.78 -1.78
CA ARG A 16 4.97 5.38 -0.36
C ARG A 16 5.70 6.37 0.55
N GLY A 17 6.52 7.27 0.01
CA GLY A 17 7.28 8.26 0.77
C GLY A 17 8.01 9.23 -0.13
N TYR A 18 7.90 10.54 0.16
CA TYR A 18 8.36 11.61 -0.72
C TYR A 18 8.91 12.83 0.03
N ASP A 19 9.08 12.77 1.36
CA ASP A 19 9.60 13.88 2.15
C ASP A 19 11.11 14.02 1.99
N SER A 20 11.81 12.89 1.88
CA SER A 20 13.24 12.83 1.61
C SER A 20 13.67 11.46 1.07
N ALA A 21 14.87 11.37 0.51
CA ALA A 21 15.44 10.13 0.01
C ALA A 21 16.97 10.09 0.16
N GLY A 22 17.56 8.90 0.08
CA GLY A 22 19.01 8.74 0.09
C GLY A 22 19.49 7.39 -0.44
N VAL A 23 20.78 7.33 -0.75
CA VAL A 23 21.51 6.13 -1.18
C VAL A 23 22.79 5.95 -0.37
N GLY A 24 23.20 4.69 -0.22
CA GLY A 24 24.50 4.29 0.32
C GLY A 24 25.17 3.29 -0.60
N ILE A 25 26.37 3.63 -1.05
CA ILE A 25 27.17 2.83 -2.00
C ILE A 25 28.62 2.74 -1.52
N ASP A 26 29.40 1.82 -2.08
CA ASP A 26 30.85 1.83 -1.88
C ASP A 26 31.43 3.11 -2.49
N GLY A 27 32.39 3.72 -1.79
CA GLY A 27 33.07 4.94 -2.21
C GLY A 27 34.49 4.68 -2.70
N GLY A 28 35.21 5.76 -3.03
CA GLY A 28 36.57 5.67 -3.57
C GLY A 28 36.59 5.52 -5.09
N ASN A 29 37.69 5.97 -5.70
CA ASN A 29 37.89 6.00 -7.15
C ASN A 29 39.07 5.10 -7.57
N SER A 30 39.35 4.05 -6.78
CA SER A 30 40.34 3.05 -7.18
C SER A 30 39.80 2.24 -8.34
N LYS A 31 40.68 1.81 -9.25
CA LYS A 31 40.31 0.84 -10.30
C LYS A 31 40.07 -0.56 -9.74
N GLU A 32 40.60 -0.84 -8.55
CA GLU A 32 40.38 -2.11 -7.85
C GLU A 32 39.16 -1.98 -6.92
N TRP A 33 38.06 -2.63 -7.29
CA TRP A 33 36.79 -2.54 -6.56
C TRP A 33 36.89 -3.02 -5.11
N GLU A 34 37.78 -3.99 -4.82
CA GLU A 34 38.03 -4.52 -3.48
C GLU A 34 38.54 -3.42 -2.53
N THR A 35 39.34 -2.48 -3.02
CA THR A 35 39.83 -1.35 -2.22
C THR A 35 38.69 -0.37 -1.90
N ASN A 36 37.80 -0.15 -2.86
CA ASN A 36 36.64 0.75 -2.71
C ASN A 36 35.62 0.21 -1.69
N SER A 37 35.49 -1.12 -1.55
CA SER A 37 34.59 -1.76 -0.58
C SER A 37 34.84 -1.42 0.90
N LYS A 38 36.00 -0.82 1.22
CA LYS A 38 36.39 -0.38 2.57
C LYS A 38 35.90 1.03 2.92
N SER A 39 35.20 1.69 2.01
CA SER A 39 34.66 3.03 2.21
C SER A 39 33.21 3.05 1.76
N ILE A 40 32.33 3.68 2.54
CA ILE A 40 30.92 3.86 2.20
C ILE A 40 30.64 5.35 1.99
N HIS A 41 30.03 5.67 0.86
CA HIS A 41 29.59 7.01 0.52
C HIS A 41 28.06 7.12 0.65
N LEU A 42 27.58 8.17 1.31
CA LEU A 42 26.17 8.44 1.55
C LEU A 42 25.75 9.73 0.85
N ILE A 43 24.72 9.65 0.01
CA ILE A 43 24.14 10.82 -0.65
C ILE A 43 22.67 10.89 -0.23
N LYS A 44 22.29 11.97 0.46
CA LYS A 44 20.96 12.13 1.08
C LYS A 44 20.42 13.51 0.74
N GLN A 45 19.15 13.58 0.36
CA GLN A 45 18.52 14.83 -0.06
C GLN A 45 17.07 14.93 0.45
N THR A 46 16.67 16.14 0.84
CA THR A 46 15.27 16.43 1.19
C THR A 46 14.44 16.65 -0.08
N GLY A 47 13.20 16.19 -0.07
CA GLY A 47 12.27 16.26 -1.18
C GLY A 47 12.16 14.97 -1.97
N LYS A 48 11.63 15.10 -3.19
CA LYS A 48 11.34 13.98 -4.10
C LYS A 48 12.61 13.28 -4.60
N VAL A 49 12.46 12.06 -5.13
CA VAL A 49 13.57 11.26 -5.67
C VAL A 49 14.32 12.00 -6.77
N LYS A 50 13.64 12.86 -7.54
CA LYS A 50 14.28 13.72 -8.55
C LYS A 50 15.36 14.64 -7.95
N ALA A 51 15.14 15.18 -6.76
CA ALA A 51 16.13 16.04 -6.11
C ALA A 51 17.39 15.26 -5.69
N LEU A 52 17.22 14.02 -5.26
CA LEU A 52 18.34 13.11 -4.97
C LEU A 52 19.10 12.73 -6.24
N ASP A 53 18.38 12.47 -7.33
CA ASP A 53 18.98 12.16 -8.64
C ASP A 53 19.83 13.33 -9.15
N GLU A 54 19.32 14.56 -9.07
CA GLU A 54 20.09 15.77 -9.38
C GLU A 54 21.31 15.93 -8.45
N GLU A 55 21.18 15.59 -7.17
CA GLU A 55 22.29 15.67 -6.21
C GLU A 55 23.40 14.66 -6.51
N ILE A 56 23.05 13.43 -6.92
CA ILE A 56 24.03 12.41 -7.31
C ILE A 56 24.87 12.90 -8.50
N HIS A 57 24.24 13.52 -9.50
CA HIS A 57 24.95 14.04 -10.68
C HIS A 57 25.77 15.31 -10.38
N ARG A 58 25.56 15.96 -9.23
CA ARG A 58 26.38 17.09 -8.78
C ARG A 58 27.65 16.67 -8.05
N GLN A 59 27.76 15.42 -7.61
CA GLN A 59 28.94 14.93 -6.90
C GLN A 59 30.14 14.92 -7.85
N GLN A 60 31.19 15.65 -7.49
CA GLN A 60 32.46 15.67 -8.24
C GLN A 60 33.45 14.61 -7.75
N ASP A 61 33.24 14.11 -6.53
CA ASP A 61 34.19 13.22 -5.84
C ASP A 61 33.94 11.73 -6.13
N VAL A 62 32.83 11.40 -6.81
CA VAL A 62 32.45 10.02 -7.15
C VAL A 62 32.66 9.79 -8.63
N ASP A 63 33.62 8.93 -8.97
CA ASP A 63 33.82 8.46 -10.33
C ASP A 63 32.76 7.41 -10.70
N LEU A 64 31.87 7.76 -11.63
CA LEU A 64 30.75 6.91 -12.05
C LEU A 64 31.17 5.82 -13.06
N ASP A 65 32.41 5.88 -13.56
CA ASP A 65 32.95 4.93 -14.55
C ASP A 65 33.66 3.74 -13.91
N VAL A 66 33.76 3.70 -12.57
CA VAL A 66 34.36 2.58 -11.83
C VAL A 66 33.49 1.33 -11.95
N GLU A 67 34.11 0.22 -12.35
CA GLU A 67 33.46 -1.09 -12.47
C GLU A 67 33.61 -1.90 -11.17
N PHE A 68 32.54 -2.59 -10.77
CA PHE A 68 32.49 -3.43 -9.58
C PHE A 68 32.01 -4.82 -9.96
N ASP A 69 32.81 -5.85 -9.67
CA ASP A 69 32.39 -7.25 -9.84
C ASP A 69 31.38 -7.66 -8.76
N VAL A 70 31.57 -7.15 -7.54
CA VAL A 70 30.67 -7.33 -6.40
C VAL A 70 30.42 -5.98 -5.74
N HIS A 71 29.15 -5.61 -5.59
CA HIS A 71 28.75 -4.37 -4.95
C HIS A 71 27.40 -4.55 -4.23
N LEU A 72 27.24 -3.87 -3.11
CA LEU A 72 25.94 -3.70 -2.46
C LEU A 72 25.57 -2.22 -2.40
N GLY A 73 24.50 -1.84 -3.09
CA GLY A 73 23.86 -0.54 -2.96
C GLY A 73 22.58 -0.64 -2.13
N ILE A 74 22.36 0.28 -1.19
CA ILE A 74 21.09 0.41 -0.48
C ILE A 74 20.50 1.81 -0.70
N ALA A 75 19.17 1.90 -0.80
CA ALA A 75 18.47 3.13 -1.08
C ALA A 75 17.15 3.20 -0.32
N HIS A 76 16.71 4.41 0.04
CA HIS A 76 15.48 4.60 0.82
C HIS A 76 14.73 5.88 0.44
N THR A 77 13.39 5.80 0.39
CA THR A 77 12.49 6.96 0.41
C THR A 77 11.79 7.02 1.75
N ARG A 78 11.73 8.22 2.35
CA ARG A 78 11.24 8.42 3.71
C ARG A 78 9.95 9.23 3.72
N TRP A 79 8.99 8.74 4.50
CA TRP A 79 7.89 9.52 5.05
C TRP A 79 8.21 9.81 6.52
N ALA A 80 8.37 11.07 6.89
CA ALA A 80 8.87 11.42 8.22
C ALA A 80 7.83 11.15 9.32
N THR A 81 8.17 10.29 10.28
CA THR A 81 7.38 10.04 11.52
C THR A 81 8.04 10.69 12.75
N HIS A 82 9.35 10.52 12.90
CA HIS A 82 10.17 11.15 13.95
C HIS A 82 11.22 12.07 13.34
N GLY A 83 11.33 13.31 13.82
CA GLY A 83 12.28 14.30 13.31
C GLY A 83 11.91 14.89 11.96
N VAL A 84 12.26 16.16 11.77
CA VAL A 84 11.91 16.91 10.55
C VAL A 84 12.59 16.34 9.30
N PRO A 85 11.99 16.45 8.11
CA PRO A 85 12.66 16.08 6.85
C PRO A 85 13.95 16.89 6.65
N SER A 86 15.10 16.22 6.76
CA SER A 86 16.43 16.80 6.60
C SER A 86 17.40 15.74 6.08
N PRO A 87 18.52 16.10 5.44
CA PRO A 87 19.52 15.11 5.02
C PRO A 87 20.05 14.25 6.18
N VAL A 88 20.15 14.83 7.38
CA VAL A 88 20.58 14.13 8.60
C VAL A 88 19.57 13.05 9.01
N ASN A 89 18.27 13.38 8.98
CA ASN A 89 17.20 12.44 9.34
C ASN A 89 16.83 11.47 8.20
N SER A 90 17.26 11.72 6.97
CA SER A 90 17.12 10.79 5.85
C SER A 90 17.93 9.52 6.06
N HIS A 91 17.42 8.41 5.55
CA HIS A 91 18.14 7.15 5.50
C HIS A 91 19.02 7.09 4.23
N PRO A 92 20.12 6.30 4.20
CA PRO A 92 20.61 5.43 5.27
C PRO A 92 21.10 6.17 6.53
N GLN A 93 20.83 5.59 7.71
CA GLN A 93 21.45 6.02 8.97
C GLN A 93 22.77 5.29 9.18
N ARG A 94 23.74 5.95 9.82
CA ARG A 94 25.12 5.46 10.00
C ARG A 94 25.50 5.24 11.45
N SER A 95 26.41 4.32 11.71
CA SER A 95 26.93 4.01 13.05
C SER A 95 27.91 5.06 13.58
N ASP A 96 28.68 5.70 12.72
CA ASP A 96 29.74 6.63 13.08
C ASP A 96 30.10 7.50 11.87
N LYS A 97 31.05 8.41 12.03
CA LYS A 97 31.48 9.36 10.98
C LYS A 97 32.16 8.68 9.78
N ASN A 98 32.66 7.47 9.95
CA ASN A 98 33.35 6.67 8.92
C ASN A 98 32.38 5.71 8.21
N ASN A 99 31.10 5.70 8.58
CA ASN A 99 30.06 4.86 8.00
C ASN A 99 30.34 3.35 8.14
N GLU A 100 30.92 2.87 9.25
CA GLU A 100 31.27 1.44 9.39
C GLU A 100 30.07 0.50 9.18
N PHE A 101 28.90 0.91 9.67
CA PHE A 101 27.62 0.26 9.43
C PHE A 101 26.59 1.29 8.99
N ILE A 102 25.79 0.94 7.99
CA ILE A 102 24.64 1.72 7.55
C ILE A 102 23.39 0.87 7.47
N VAL A 103 22.23 1.48 7.72
CA VAL A 103 20.94 0.80 7.73
C VAL A 103 19.85 1.66 7.08
N ILE A 104 18.96 1.01 6.34
CA ILE A 104 17.68 1.56 5.92
C ILE A 104 16.56 0.83 6.67
N HIS A 105 15.53 1.58 7.06
CA HIS A 105 14.47 1.10 7.95
C HIS A 105 13.09 1.62 7.51
N ASN A 106 12.13 0.70 7.43
CA ASN A 106 10.71 1.00 7.36
C ASN A 106 10.01 0.50 8.62
N GLY A 107 9.37 1.39 9.37
CA GLY A 107 8.68 1.03 10.61
C GLY A 107 8.94 2.05 11.71
N ILE A 108 8.70 1.63 12.96
CA ILE A 108 8.93 2.42 14.17
C ILE A 108 9.53 1.49 15.23
N ILE A 109 10.68 1.90 15.78
CA ILE A 109 11.28 1.26 16.96
C ILE A 109 10.70 1.90 18.22
N THR A 110 9.84 1.19 18.94
CA THR A 110 9.06 1.75 20.05
C THR A 110 9.90 2.02 21.29
N ASN A 111 10.97 1.25 21.50
CA ASN A 111 11.89 1.37 22.63
C ASN A 111 13.17 2.18 22.32
N TYR A 112 13.19 2.96 21.23
CA TYR A 112 14.39 3.69 20.78
C TYR A 112 14.95 4.65 21.84
N LYS A 113 14.10 5.22 22.72
CA LYS A 113 14.55 6.14 23.79
C LYS A 113 15.44 5.44 24.81
N ASP A 114 15.11 4.20 25.15
CA ASP A 114 15.89 3.41 26.11
C ASP A 114 17.20 2.95 25.49
N LEU A 115 17.15 2.50 24.23
CA LEU A 115 18.34 2.16 23.44
C LEU A 115 19.28 3.36 23.28
N LYS A 116 18.73 4.54 22.95
CA LYS A 116 19.51 5.78 22.81
C LYS A 116 20.25 6.12 24.09
N LYS A 117 19.55 6.16 25.23
CA LYS A 117 20.18 6.43 26.55
C LYS A 117 21.26 5.41 26.89
N PHE A 118 21.02 4.13 26.62
CA PHE A 118 22.00 3.07 26.83
C PHE A 118 23.26 3.31 25.99
N LEU A 119 23.11 3.57 24.69
CA LEU A 119 24.23 3.77 23.77
C LEU A 119 25.01 5.07 24.07
N GLU A 120 24.32 6.15 24.44
CA GLU A 120 24.95 7.39 24.93
C GLU A 120 25.79 7.11 26.19
N SER A 121 25.31 6.27 27.12
CA SER A 121 26.08 5.86 28.31
C SER A 121 27.33 5.03 27.99
N LYS A 122 27.39 4.44 26.79
CA LYS A 122 28.55 3.69 26.27
C LYS A 122 29.48 4.55 25.41
N GLY A 123 29.19 5.84 25.25
CA GLY A 123 30.04 6.79 24.52
C GLY A 123 29.70 6.94 23.03
N TYR A 124 28.56 6.43 22.57
CA TYR A 124 28.11 6.64 21.19
C TYR A 124 27.37 7.98 21.07
N GLU A 125 27.83 8.84 20.17
CA GLU A 125 27.18 10.13 19.86
C GLU A 125 26.08 9.95 18.80
N PHE A 126 24.95 10.63 18.97
CA PHE A 126 23.85 10.66 18.02
C PHE A 126 23.82 11.98 17.25
N GLU A 127 23.57 11.91 15.94
CA GLU A 127 23.48 13.09 15.07
C GLU A 127 22.05 13.40 14.60
N SER A 128 21.14 12.41 14.64
CA SER A 128 19.76 12.52 14.17
C SER A 128 18.73 12.45 15.30
N GLU A 129 17.50 12.81 14.96
CA GLU A 129 16.33 12.66 15.83
C GLU A 129 15.55 11.37 15.54
N THR A 130 16.08 10.52 14.67
CA THR A 130 15.39 9.32 14.21
C THR A 130 15.57 8.16 15.16
N ASP A 131 14.53 7.35 15.30
CA ASP A 131 14.59 6.05 15.95
C ASP A 131 15.55 5.10 15.22
N THR A 132 15.60 5.16 13.89
CA THR A 132 16.48 4.33 13.04
C THR A 132 17.97 4.43 13.41
N GLU A 133 18.48 5.59 13.82
CA GLU A 133 19.90 5.74 14.15
C GLU A 133 20.32 4.83 15.31
N THR A 134 19.41 4.53 16.24
CA THR A 134 19.68 3.59 17.35
C THR A 134 20.06 2.21 16.85
N ILE A 135 19.50 1.76 15.70
CA ILE A 135 19.81 0.47 15.08
C ILE A 135 21.26 0.46 14.57
N ALA A 136 21.67 1.52 13.86
CA ALA A 136 23.03 1.66 13.33
C ALA A 136 24.08 1.72 14.45
N LYS A 137 23.78 2.44 15.53
CA LYS A 137 24.64 2.51 16.71
C LYS A 137 24.69 1.18 17.47
N LEU A 138 23.56 0.49 17.59
CA LEU A 138 23.47 -0.80 18.29
C LEU A 138 24.23 -1.92 17.58
N VAL A 139 24.16 -2.00 16.24
CA VAL A 139 24.93 -3.01 15.49
C VAL A 139 26.44 -2.81 15.70
N LYS A 140 26.90 -1.55 15.73
CA LYS A 140 28.30 -1.23 16.02
C LYS A 140 28.67 -1.56 17.46
N TYR A 141 27.82 -1.24 18.44
CA TYR A 141 28.04 -1.61 19.84
C TYR A 141 28.26 -3.12 20.00
N ILE A 142 27.41 -3.93 19.36
CA ILE A 142 27.53 -5.39 19.41
C ILE A 142 28.81 -5.86 18.71
N TYR A 143 29.17 -5.26 17.58
CA TYR A 143 30.41 -5.56 16.88
C TYR A 143 31.66 -5.22 17.71
N ASP A 144 31.69 -4.06 18.36
CA ASP A 144 32.80 -3.60 19.20
C ASP A 144 32.95 -4.45 20.48
N ASN A 145 31.88 -5.12 20.91
CA ASN A 145 31.84 -6.00 22.08
C ASN A 145 31.73 -7.50 21.74
N ARG A 146 32.06 -7.90 20.50
CA ARG A 146 32.02 -9.30 20.06
C ARG A 146 32.96 -10.19 20.87
N GLU A 147 32.54 -11.43 21.13
CA GLU A 147 33.37 -12.43 21.83
C GLU A 147 34.49 -13.00 20.93
N SER A 148 34.27 -13.00 19.61
CA SER A 148 35.19 -13.56 18.63
C SER A 148 35.24 -12.69 17.38
N ASP A 149 36.42 -12.60 16.77
CA ASP A 149 36.65 -11.82 15.54
C ASP A 149 36.01 -12.44 14.29
N ASP A 150 35.56 -13.68 14.36
CA ASP A 150 34.87 -14.40 13.27
C ASP A 150 33.33 -14.29 13.33
N ILE A 151 32.79 -13.35 14.12
CA ILE A 151 31.34 -13.14 14.22
C ILE A 151 30.75 -12.85 12.83
N THR A 152 29.71 -13.59 12.46
CA THR A 152 29.03 -13.40 11.17
C THR A 152 28.12 -12.18 11.19
N PHE A 153 27.94 -11.52 10.04
CA PHE A 153 27.04 -10.37 9.94
C PHE A 153 25.60 -10.73 10.36
N THR A 154 25.13 -11.92 9.98
CA THR A 154 23.85 -12.49 10.42
C THR A 154 23.74 -12.53 11.94
N THR A 155 24.79 -12.97 12.65
CA THR A 155 24.79 -13.07 14.12
C THR A 155 24.68 -11.69 14.77
N LEU A 156 25.34 -10.67 14.21
CA LEU A 156 25.20 -9.30 14.70
C LEU A 156 23.75 -8.83 14.59
N VAL A 157 23.13 -9.00 13.42
CA VAL A 157 21.76 -8.56 13.17
C VAL A 157 20.75 -9.37 14.00
N GLU A 158 20.99 -10.66 14.22
CA GLU A 158 20.24 -11.49 15.18
C GLU A 158 20.24 -10.86 16.58
N GLN A 159 21.40 -10.45 17.08
CA GLN A 159 21.50 -9.86 18.42
C GLN A 159 20.85 -8.47 18.47
N VAL A 160 20.98 -7.67 17.40
CA VAL A 160 20.29 -6.37 17.27
C VAL A 160 18.77 -6.56 17.35
N THR A 161 18.20 -7.42 16.50
CA THR A 161 16.75 -7.62 16.38
C THR A 161 16.09 -8.20 17.65
N GLN A 162 16.87 -8.81 18.55
CA GLN A 162 16.41 -9.22 19.88
C GLN A 162 16.20 -8.05 20.85
N GLN A 163 16.92 -6.94 20.66
CA GLN A 163 16.80 -5.74 21.50
C GLN A 163 15.77 -4.73 20.95
N LEU A 164 15.37 -4.87 19.68
CA LEU A 164 14.41 -3.98 19.05
C LEU A 164 12.97 -4.36 19.40
N GLU A 165 12.19 -3.37 19.84
CA GLU A 165 10.74 -3.47 19.98
C GLU A 165 10.04 -2.63 18.92
N GLY A 166 8.85 -3.06 18.51
CA GLY A 166 8.04 -2.39 17.49
C GLY A 166 8.00 -3.16 16.18
N ALA A 167 7.78 -2.44 15.09
CA ALA A 167 7.69 -2.99 13.75
C ALA A 167 8.80 -2.39 12.88
N PHE A 168 9.49 -3.23 12.12
CA PHE A 168 10.61 -2.83 11.27
C PHE A 168 10.74 -3.74 10.05
N ALA A 169 11.25 -3.20 8.95
CA ALA A 169 11.89 -3.91 7.86
C ALA A 169 13.24 -3.21 7.62
N LEU A 170 14.31 -3.98 7.70
CA LEU A 170 15.69 -3.49 7.75
C LEU A 170 16.51 -4.11 6.62
N VAL A 171 17.44 -3.33 6.06
CA VAL A 171 18.56 -3.83 5.26
C VAL A 171 19.82 -3.13 5.73
N LEU A 172 20.85 -3.91 6.07
CA LEU A 172 22.12 -3.43 6.59
C LEU A 172 23.26 -3.68 5.61
N LYS A 173 24.23 -2.78 5.61
CA LYS A 173 25.50 -2.85 4.88
C LYS A 173 26.65 -2.42 5.81
N SER A 174 27.83 -3.01 5.64
CA SER A 174 29.02 -2.67 6.43
C SER A 174 30.32 -2.79 5.64
N VAL A 175 31.32 -1.98 6.01
CA VAL A 175 32.71 -2.10 5.51
C VAL A 175 33.44 -3.34 6.03
N HIS A 176 32.99 -3.90 7.16
CA HIS A 176 33.59 -5.10 7.77
C HIS A 176 33.13 -6.39 7.07
N TYR A 177 32.03 -6.32 6.31
CA TYR A 177 31.43 -7.43 5.57
C TYR A 177 31.18 -7.01 4.11
N PRO A 178 32.24 -6.76 3.32
CA PRO A 178 32.12 -6.21 1.97
C PRO A 178 31.33 -7.15 1.06
N GLY A 179 30.34 -6.60 0.34
CA GLY A 179 29.45 -7.35 -0.55
C GLY A 179 28.36 -8.16 0.16
N GLU A 180 28.35 -8.23 1.50
CA GLU A 180 27.30 -8.92 2.24
C GLU A 180 26.09 -8.01 2.52
N ALA A 181 24.88 -8.58 2.38
CA ALA A 181 23.63 -7.91 2.73
C ALA A 181 22.89 -8.71 3.79
N VAL A 182 22.39 -8.05 4.84
CA VAL A 182 21.50 -8.67 5.81
C VAL A 182 20.19 -7.91 5.89
N GLY A 183 19.09 -8.60 5.61
CA GLY A 183 17.73 -8.08 5.68
C GLY A 183 16.92 -8.80 6.76
N SER A 184 16.12 -8.06 7.51
CA SER A 184 15.22 -8.65 8.51
C SER A 184 13.92 -7.85 8.63
N ARG A 185 12.83 -8.52 9.03
CA ARG A 185 11.55 -7.85 9.27
C ARG A 185 10.81 -8.36 10.49
N ARG A 186 9.97 -7.49 11.05
CA ARG A 186 8.91 -7.76 12.02
C ARG A 186 7.80 -6.74 11.79
N GLY A 187 6.61 -7.16 11.36
CA GLY A 187 5.47 -6.27 11.10
C GLY A 187 5.54 -5.39 9.84
N GLY A 188 6.70 -5.21 9.19
CA GLY A 188 6.84 -4.46 7.93
C GLY A 188 7.15 -5.35 6.72
N PRO A 189 6.65 -5.08 5.51
CA PRO A 189 6.94 -5.90 4.32
C PRO A 189 8.40 -5.80 3.89
N LEU A 190 9.00 -6.95 3.59
CA LEU A 190 10.32 -7.10 2.99
C LEU A 190 10.32 -8.35 2.11
N LEU A 191 10.80 -8.21 0.88
CA LEU A 191 10.96 -9.30 -0.07
C LEU A 191 12.31 -9.20 -0.78
N ILE A 192 12.72 -10.31 -1.38
CA ILE A 192 13.98 -10.44 -2.11
C ILE A 192 13.68 -10.93 -3.51
N GLY A 193 13.92 -10.11 -4.52
CA GLY A 193 13.98 -10.54 -5.91
C GLY A 193 15.30 -11.23 -6.22
N VAL A 194 15.28 -12.24 -7.08
CA VAL A 194 16.49 -12.92 -7.56
C VAL A 194 16.51 -12.97 -9.09
N ARG A 195 17.65 -12.66 -9.69
CA ARG A 195 17.92 -12.80 -11.12
C ARG A 195 19.27 -13.47 -11.34
N SER A 196 19.30 -14.47 -12.20
CA SER A 196 20.52 -15.10 -12.69
C SER A 196 20.22 -15.71 -14.07
N ASP A 197 21.20 -15.70 -14.96
CA ASP A 197 21.15 -16.41 -16.24
C ASP A 197 21.36 -17.92 -16.05
N HIS A 198 21.78 -18.34 -14.85
CA HIS A 198 22.03 -19.72 -14.49
C HIS A 198 20.90 -20.32 -13.66
N LYS A 199 20.82 -21.65 -13.67
CA LYS A 199 19.84 -22.38 -12.88
C LYS A 199 20.08 -22.13 -11.40
N LEU A 200 19.04 -21.82 -10.64
CA LEU A 200 19.14 -21.68 -9.19
C LEU A 200 19.13 -23.05 -8.50
N SER A 201 19.82 -23.15 -7.36
CA SER A 201 19.96 -24.39 -6.58
C SER A 201 18.63 -24.99 -6.09
N THR A 202 17.68 -24.14 -5.69
CA THR A 202 16.39 -24.57 -5.14
C THR A 202 15.27 -23.55 -5.40
N ASP A 203 14.02 -24.01 -5.38
CA ASP A 203 12.82 -23.15 -5.37
C ASP A 203 12.25 -22.96 -3.95
N HIS A 204 12.83 -23.62 -2.95
CA HIS A 204 12.44 -23.52 -1.54
C HIS A 204 13.70 -23.40 -0.66
N ILE A 205 13.83 -22.28 0.05
CA ILE A 205 14.97 -22.01 0.93
C ILE A 205 14.61 -22.50 2.34
N PRO A 206 15.29 -23.51 2.90
CA PRO A 206 15.02 -23.96 4.26
C PRO A 206 15.38 -22.89 5.29
N ILE A 207 14.60 -22.81 6.38
CA ILE A 207 14.89 -21.91 7.50
C ILE A 207 15.90 -22.57 8.43
N LEU A 208 16.98 -21.87 8.71
CA LEU A 208 18.03 -22.29 9.63
C LEU A 208 17.71 -21.80 11.05
N TYR A 209 17.76 -22.70 12.02
CA TYR A 209 17.53 -22.39 13.43
C TYR A 209 18.81 -22.54 14.23
N ARG A 210 19.05 -21.59 15.14
CA ARG A 210 20.17 -21.69 16.08
C ARG A 210 19.81 -22.66 17.21
N SER A 211 20.51 -23.78 17.32
CA SER A 211 20.30 -24.72 18.44
C SER A 211 20.64 -24.07 19.77
N SER A 212 19.63 -23.95 20.64
CA SER A 212 19.77 -23.52 22.03
C SER A 212 20.09 -24.74 22.89
N GLY A 213 21.34 -25.21 22.87
CA GLY A 213 21.78 -26.42 23.59
C GLY A 213 23.14 -26.27 24.28
N LYS A 214 23.18 -26.58 25.58
CA LYS A 214 24.35 -26.59 26.47
C LYS A 214 25.34 -27.73 26.14
N ASP A 215 26.04 -27.68 25.02
CA ASP A 215 27.24 -28.52 24.81
C ASP A 215 28.49 -27.65 24.73
N LYS A 216 28.92 -27.16 25.91
CA LYS A 216 30.27 -26.65 26.12
C LYS A 216 31.25 -27.84 26.17
N LYS A 217 31.43 -28.51 25.03
CA LYS A 217 32.58 -29.34 24.65
C LYS A 217 32.26 -29.90 23.27
N SER A 218 32.94 -29.38 22.24
CA SER A 218 32.80 -29.72 20.81
C SER A 218 31.59 -29.09 20.10
N CYS A 219 31.67 -27.81 19.71
CA CYS A 219 31.28 -27.34 18.36
C CYS A 219 31.61 -25.84 18.16
N ASN A 220 32.76 -25.53 17.54
CA ASN A 220 33.10 -24.17 17.06
C ASN A 220 32.66 -23.94 15.62
N THR A 221 31.55 -24.56 15.20
CA THR A 221 31.07 -24.46 13.82
C THR A 221 29.56 -24.44 13.84
N LEU A 222 28.98 -23.30 13.44
CA LEU A 222 27.75 -23.35 12.66
C LEU A 222 27.93 -24.44 11.59
N PRO A 223 26.90 -25.24 11.26
CA PRO A 223 27.04 -26.15 10.12
C PRO A 223 27.55 -25.32 8.94
N ARG A 224 28.63 -25.78 8.29
CA ARG A 224 29.10 -25.19 7.03
C ARG A 224 27.87 -24.92 6.17
N MET A 225 27.82 -23.78 5.48
CA MET A 225 26.78 -23.51 4.50
C MET A 225 26.83 -24.62 3.45
N ASP A 226 26.08 -25.69 3.67
CA ASP A 226 25.96 -26.81 2.75
C ASP A 226 25.17 -26.34 1.54
N GLU A 227 25.51 -26.88 0.36
CA GLU A 227 24.85 -26.55 -0.91
C GLU A 227 23.31 -26.69 -0.84
N ASP A 228 22.81 -27.55 0.03
CA ASP A 228 21.37 -27.80 0.19
C ASP A 228 20.62 -26.73 1.02
N THR A 229 21.32 -25.77 1.62
CA THR A 229 20.72 -24.83 2.59
C THR A 229 20.54 -23.40 2.08
N CYS A 230 21.13 -23.08 0.92
CA CYS A 230 21.21 -21.72 0.41
C CYS A 230 20.72 -21.64 -1.04
N LEU A 231 20.19 -20.49 -1.41
CA LEU A 231 19.89 -20.15 -2.81
C LEU A 231 21.14 -19.55 -3.48
N PHE A 232 21.57 -20.13 -4.59
CA PHE A 232 22.66 -19.62 -5.41
C PHE A 232 22.56 -20.16 -6.85
N PRO A 233 23.21 -19.50 -7.84
CA PRO A 233 23.37 -20.05 -9.18
C PRO A 233 24.24 -21.31 -9.19
N VAL A 234 23.80 -22.34 -9.90
CA VAL A 234 24.58 -23.58 -10.12
C VAL A 234 25.61 -23.32 -11.22
N ASP A 235 26.78 -23.95 -11.10
CA ASP A 235 27.93 -23.91 -12.02
C ASP A 235 28.69 -22.58 -12.12
N GLU A 236 28.01 -21.44 -11.97
CA GLU A 236 28.58 -20.10 -12.11
C GLU A 236 28.24 -19.20 -10.91
N LYS A 237 28.91 -18.05 -10.77
CA LYS A 237 28.71 -17.13 -9.62
C LYS A 237 27.78 -15.95 -9.90
N ALA A 238 27.40 -15.71 -11.16
CA ALA A 238 26.65 -14.52 -11.56
C ALA A 238 25.20 -14.55 -11.02
N VAL A 239 24.88 -13.63 -10.12
CA VAL A 239 23.53 -13.48 -9.53
C VAL A 239 23.32 -12.06 -9.02
N GLU A 240 22.09 -11.56 -9.14
CA GLU A 240 21.66 -10.28 -8.60
C GLU A 240 20.50 -10.50 -7.62
N TYR A 241 20.57 -9.85 -6.46
CA TYR A 241 19.53 -9.85 -5.45
C TYR A 241 18.96 -8.44 -5.27
N TYR A 242 17.63 -8.34 -5.20
CA TYR A 242 16.90 -7.07 -5.07
C TYR A 242 16.08 -7.07 -3.79
N PHE A 243 16.57 -6.42 -2.74
CA PHE A 243 15.80 -6.22 -1.50
C PHE A 243 14.84 -5.05 -1.69
N ALA A 244 13.55 -5.28 -1.41
CA ALA A 244 12.55 -4.22 -1.50
C ALA A 244 11.42 -4.42 -0.48
N SER A 245 10.81 -3.31 -0.05
CA SER A 245 9.58 -3.36 0.75
C SER A 245 8.31 -3.50 -0.09
N ASP A 246 8.41 -3.39 -1.42
CA ASP A 246 7.31 -3.56 -2.37
C ASP A 246 7.81 -4.21 -3.67
N ALA A 247 6.97 -5.06 -4.25
CA ALA A 247 7.27 -5.76 -5.51
C ALA A 247 7.40 -4.82 -6.71
N SER A 248 6.82 -3.61 -6.65
CA SER A 248 6.88 -2.62 -7.75
C SER A 248 8.32 -2.21 -8.10
N ALA A 249 9.23 -2.24 -7.14
CA ALA A 249 10.65 -1.92 -7.34
C ALA A 249 11.46 -3.08 -7.93
N VAL A 250 10.92 -4.30 -7.91
CA VAL A 250 11.63 -5.53 -8.32
C VAL A 250 11.15 -6.03 -9.68
N ILE A 251 9.87 -5.84 -10.01
CA ILE A 251 9.20 -6.47 -11.15
C ILE A 251 9.83 -6.15 -12.51
N GLU A 252 10.52 -5.02 -12.65
CA GLU A 252 11.23 -4.67 -13.88
C GLU A 252 12.56 -5.41 -14.07
N HIS A 253 13.09 -5.99 -12.99
CA HIS A 253 14.31 -6.79 -12.99
C HIS A 253 14.00 -8.28 -13.01
N THR A 254 13.06 -8.73 -12.17
CA THR A 254 12.68 -10.14 -12.04
C THR A 254 11.27 -10.28 -11.48
N ASN A 255 10.57 -11.34 -11.89
CA ASN A 255 9.29 -11.73 -11.29
C ASN A 255 9.44 -12.85 -10.23
N ARG A 256 10.66 -13.34 -10.00
CA ARG A 256 10.96 -14.37 -8.98
C ARG A 256 11.31 -13.69 -7.67
N VAL A 257 10.47 -13.88 -6.66
CA VAL A 257 10.63 -13.23 -5.35
C VAL A 257 10.48 -14.20 -4.18
N ILE A 258 11.14 -13.88 -3.09
CA ILE A 258 10.99 -14.53 -1.79
C ILE A 258 10.39 -13.52 -0.83
N PHE A 259 9.20 -13.81 -0.31
CA PHE A 259 8.58 -12.99 0.74
C PHE A 259 9.09 -13.44 2.10
N LEU A 260 9.66 -12.49 2.86
CA LEU A 260 10.07 -12.77 4.24
C LEU A 260 8.86 -12.72 5.17
N GLU A 261 8.94 -13.49 6.25
CA GLU A 261 8.02 -13.45 7.39
C GLU A 261 8.67 -12.76 8.59
N ASP A 262 7.87 -12.48 9.60
CA ASP A 262 8.36 -11.86 10.83
C ASP A 262 9.44 -12.73 11.49
N ASP A 263 10.50 -12.08 11.98
CA ASP A 263 11.70 -12.66 12.58
C ASP A 263 12.58 -13.49 11.62
N ASP A 264 12.33 -13.45 10.31
CA ASP A 264 13.31 -13.91 9.33
C ASP A 264 14.50 -12.96 9.27
N ILE A 265 15.69 -13.56 9.16
CA ILE A 265 16.95 -12.86 8.92
C ILE A 265 17.57 -13.48 7.68
N ALA A 266 17.42 -12.77 6.57
CA ALA A 266 17.98 -13.15 5.28
C ALA A 266 19.38 -12.58 5.13
N ALA A 267 20.36 -13.41 4.79
CA ALA A 267 21.74 -13.00 4.60
C ALA A 267 22.26 -13.46 3.23
N VAL A 268 22.81 -12.51 2.47
CA VAL A 268 23.56 -12.78 1.25
C VAL A 268 25.04 -12.71 1.60
N ARG A 269 25.73 -13.85 1.48
CA ARG A 269 27.17 -13.99 1.71
C ARG A 269 27.77 -14.82 0.60
N ASP A 270 28.88 -14.36 0.02
CA ASP A 270 29.56 -15.03 -1.11
C ASP A 270 28.61 -15.31 -2.30
N GLY A 271 27.64 -14.41 -2.55
CA GLY A 271 26.61 -14.56 -3.58
C GLY A 271 25.50 -15.60 -3.25
N ARG A 272 25.51 -16.17 -2.04
CA ARG A 272 24.55 -17.18 -1.59
C ARG A 272 23.56 -16.58 -0.59
N LEU A 273 22.27 -16.77 -0.83
CA LEU A 273 21.20 -16.31 0.06
C LEU A 273 20.78 -17.43 1.02
N SER A 274 20.81 -17.14 2.32
CA SER A 274 20.33 -18.02 3.39
C SER A 274 19.32 -17.30 4.28
N ILE A 275 18.42 -18.04 4.95
CA ILE A 275 17.39 -17.48 5.83
C ILE A 275 17.48 -18.14 7.20
N HIS A 276 17.64 -17.31 8.23
CA HIS A 276 17.83 -17.72 9.62
C HIS A 276 16.67 -17.25 10.48
N ARG A 277 16.39 -17.99 11.56
CA ARG A 277 15.42 -17.62 12.59
C ARG A 277 15.88 -18.10 13.96
N ILE A 278 15.67 -17.27 14.99
CA ILE A 278 16.16 -17.55 16.34
C ILE A 278 15.34 -18.67 17.02
N LYS A 279 14.01 -18.64 16.89
CA LYS A 279 13.09 -19.59 17.54
C LYS A 279 12.13 -20.17 16.53
N ARG A 280 11.78 -21.44 16.73
CA ARG A 280 10.71 -22.10 16.00
C ARG A 280 9.39 -21.87 16.74
N THR A 281 8.41 -21.30 16.05
CA THR A 281 7.05 -21.13 16.56
C THR A 281 6.14 -22.19 15.94
N ALA A 282 5.13 -22.65 16.69
CA ALA A 282 4.15 -23.60 16.17
C ALA A 282 3.36 -22.95 15.02
N GLY A 283 3.35 -23.58 13.85
CA GLY A 283 2.73 -23.06 12.63
C GLY A 283 3.70 -22.40 11.64
N ASP A 284 4.98 -22.23 12.00
CA ASP A 284 5.99 -21.72 11.07
C ASP A 284 6.22 -22.68 9.90
N HIS A 285 6.19 -22.14 8.69
CA HIS A 285 6.62 -22.89 7.50
C HIS A 285 8.12 -23.18 7.61
N PRO A 286 8.56 -24.42 7.31
CA PRO A 286 9.97 -24.79 7.46
C PRO A 286 10.88 -24.19 6.38
N ALA A 287 10.32 -23.57 5.34
CA ALA A 287 11.03 -23.01 4.20
C ALA A 287 10.29 -21.80 3.62
N ARG A 288 11.02 -20.98 2.87
CA ARG A 288 10.46 -19.91 2.04
C ARG A 288 10.48 -20.31 0.58
N ALA A 289 9.30 -20.32 -0.04
CA ALA A 289 9.17 -20.60 -1.47
C ALA A 289 9.56 -19.38 -2.31
N ILE A 290 10.23 -19.64 -3.43
CA ILE A 290 10.42 -18.66 -4.50
C ILE A 290 9.12 -18.62 -5.31
N GLN A 291 8.45 -17.47 -5.28
CA GLN A 291 7.17 -17.28 -5.93
C GLN A 291 7.35 -16.47 -7.21
N THR A 292 6.55 -16.79 -8.23
CA THR A 292 6.46 -16.02 -9.46
C THR A 292 5.33 -15.00 -9.34
N LEU A 293 5.67 -13.72 -9.39
CA LEU A 293 4.71 -12.63 -9.39
C LEU A 293 3.87 -12.65 -10.68
N GLN A 294 2.55 -12.56 -10.54
CA GLN A 294 1.61 -12.37 -11.65
C GLN A 294 1.43 -10.88 -12.04
N MET A 295 2.34 -10.02 -11.59
CA MET A 295 2.29 -8.58 -11.86
C MET A 295 3.04 -8.29 -13.17
N GLU A 296 2.50 -7.39 -13.97
CA GLU A 296 3.17 -6.93 -15.19
C GLU A 296 3.67 -5.49 -15.04
N LEU A 297 4.83 -5.18 -15.63
CA LEU A 297 5.44 -3.85 -15.57
C LEU A 297 4.49 -2.74 -16.06
N GLN A 298 3.66 -3.03 -17.07
CA GLN A 298 2.69 -2.07 -17.62
C GLN A 298 1.66 -1.61 -16.58
N GLN A 299 1.33 -2.48 -15.60
CA GLN A 299 0.36 -2.16 -14.55
C GLN A 299 0.88 -1.06 -13.61
N ILE A 300 2.20 -0.92 -13.44
CA ILE A 300 2.84 0.10 -12.60
C ILE A 300 3.39 1.30 -13.39
N MET A 301 3.12 1.38 -14.69
CA MET A 301 3.49 2.53 -15.54
C MET A 301 2.29 3.43 -15.83
N LYS A 302 2.52 4.73 -16.04
CA LYS A 302 1.43 5.67 -16.40
C LYS A 302 0.85 5.43 -17.79
N GLY A 303 1.63 4.88 -18.72
CA GLY A 303 1.23 4.73 -20.12
C GLY A 303 0.91 6.11 -20.74
N ASN A 304 -0.22 6.22 -21.42
CA ASN A 304 -0.67 7.44 -22.10
C ASN A 304 -1.35 8.46 -21.17
N PHE A 305 -1.36 8.23 -19.86
CA PHE A 305 -2.01 9.11 -18.89
C PHE A 305 -1.03 10.09 -18.22
N SER A 306 -1.53 11.25 -17.82
CA SER A 306 -0.72 12.30 -17.16
C SER A 306 -0.34 11.94 -15.71
N SER A 307 -1.22 11.21 -15.02
CA SER A 307 -1.06 10.80 -13.63
C SER A 307 -1.57 9.38 -13.39
N PHE A 308 -1.08 8.73 -12.32
CA PHE A 308 -1.57 7.40 -11.93
C PHE A 308 -3.04 7.43 -11.51
N MET A 309 -3.47 8.45 -10.76
CA MET A 309 -4.89 8.61 -10.40
C MET A 309 -5.79 8.68 -11.64
N GLN A 310 -5.39 9.42 -12.68
CA GLN A 310 -6.12 9.46 -13.94
C GLN A 310 -6.17 8.08 -14.59
N LYS A 311 -5.02 7.41 -14.76
CA LYS A 311 -4.96 6.04 -15.29
C LYS A 311 -5.93 5.12 -14.54
N GLU A 312 -5.82 5.08 -13.22
CA GLU A 312 -6.57 4.17 -12.35
C GLU A 312 -8.07 4.44 -12.36
N ILE A 313 -8.51 5.70 -12.50
CA ILE A 313 -9.92 6.05 -12.70
C ILE A 313 -10.43 5.47 -14.03
N PHE A 314 -9.64 5.58 -15.09
CA PHE A 314 -10.02 5.12 -16.43
C PHE A 314 -9.91 3.60 -16.60
N GLU A 315 -9.09 2.93 -15.77
CA GLU A 315 -8.98 1.46 -15.68
C GLU A 315 -10.09 0.80 -14.83
N GLN A 316 -11.03 1.58 -14.28
CA GLN A 316 -12.13 1.03 -13.47
C GLN A 316 -12.98 -0.01 -14.22
N PRO A 317 -13.33 0.15 -15.51
CA PRO A 317 -14.05 -0.89 -16.25
C PRO A 317 -13.31 -2.23 -16.24
N GLU A 318 -12.00 -2.23 -16.55
CA GLU A 318 -11.18 -3.42 -16.60
C GLU A 318 -10.97 -4.03 -15.21
N SER A 319 -10.70 -3.21 -14.20
CA SER A 319 -10.50 -3.69 -12.82
C SER A 319 -11.78 -4.28 -12.21
N VAL A 320 -12.95 -3.74 -12.53
CA VAL A 320 -14.25 -4.32 -12.14
C VAL A 320 -14.44 -5.69 -12.80
N VAL A 321 -14.12 -5.81 -14.11
CA VAL A 321 -14.15 -7.12 -14.79
C VAL A 321 -13.18 -8.11 -14.16
N ASN A 322 -11.96 -7.68 -13.84
CA ASN A 322 -10.95 -8.53 -13.20
C ASN A 322 -11.36 -8.98 -11.80
N THR A 323 -12.09 -8.13 -11.07
CA THR A 323 -12.68 -8.45 -9.77
C THR A 323 -13.70 -9.58 -9.88
N MET A 324 -14.50 -9.60 -10.95
CA MET A 324 -15.56 -10.60 -11.19
C MET A 324 -15.06 -11.86 -11.92
N ARG A 325 -13.88 -11.80 -12.54
CA ARG A 325 -13.32 -12.87 -13.40
C ARG A 325 -13.23 -14.20 -12.64
N GLY A 326 -13.87 -15.23 -13.20
CA GLY A 326 -13.91 -16.57 -12.61
C GLY A 326 -14.75 -16.68 -11.33
N ARG A 327 -15.45 -15.61 -10.93
CA ARG A 327 -16.26 -15.54 -9.71
C ARG A 327 -17.74 -15.34 -9.98
N VAL A 328 -18.09 -14.64 -11.06
CA VAL A 328 -19.47 -14.46 -11.51
C VAL A 328 -19.67 -15.21 -12.83
N ASN A 329 -20.62 -16.13 -12.87
CA ASN A 329 -21.08 -16.74 -14.10
C ASN A 329 -22.42 -16.12 -14.49
N PHE A 330 -22.40 -15.33 -15.57
CA PHE A 330 -23.56 -14.59 -16.07
C PHE A 330 -24.55 -15.45 -16.88
N GLU A 331 -24.18 -16.68 -17.24
CA GLU A 331 -25.07 -17.59 -17.98
C GLU A 331 -26.05 -18.28 -17.05
N ASN A 332 -25.54 -18.80 -15.93
CA ASN A 332 -26.34 -19.48 -14.91
C ASN A 332 -26.65 -18.61 -13.68
N ASN A 333 -26.19 -17.35 -13.66
CA ASN A 333 -26.36 -16.40 -12.56
C ASN A 333 -25.82 -16.92 -11.21
N THR A 334 -24.65 -17.56 -11.23
CA THR A 334 -23.99 -18.06 -10.01
C THR A 334 -22.80 -17.20 -9.62
N VAL A 335 -22.54 -17.12 -8.30
CA VAL A 335 -21.39 -16.42 -7.73
C VAL A 335 -20.60 -17.36 -6.83
N ILE A 336 -19.30 -17.44 -7.04
CA ILE A 336 -18.38 -18.27 -6.27
C ILE A 336 -17.18 -17.42 -5.85
N LEU A 337 -16.90 -17.40 -4.55
CA LEU A 337 -15.69 -16.80 -4.00
C LEU A 337 -14.79 -17.91 -3.48
N GLY A 338 -13.84 -18.34 -4.31
CA GLY A 338 -12.99 -19.51 -4.03
C GLY A 338 -12.29 -19.43 -2.67
N GLY A 339 -11.80 -18.25 -2.29
CA GLY A 339 -11.13 -18.04 -1.00
C GLY A 339 -12.04 -18.12 0.23
N LEU A 340 -13.37 -18.18 0.05
CA LEU A 340 -14.36 -18.37 1.13
C LEU A 340 -14.98 -19.76 1.12
N LYS A 341 -14.67 -20.61 0.13
CA LYS A 341 -15.37 -21.89 -0.12
C LYS A 341 -15.42 -22.79 1.10
N ASP A 342 -14.31 -22.91 1.82
CA ASP A 342 -14.18 -23.81 2.96
C ASP A 342 -14.80 -23.24 4.25
N HIS A 343 -15.07 -21.92 4.29
CA HIS A 343 -15.55 -21.20 5.47
C HIS A 343 -16.99 -20.69 5.33
N ILE A 344 -17.58 -20.71 4.13
CA ILE A 344 -18.89 -20.09 3.86
C ILE A 344 -20.00 -20.66 4.74
N LYS A 345 -19.98 -21.97 5.01
CA LYS A 345 -20.98 -22.63 5.86
C LYS A 345 -20.88 -22.20 7.33
N GLU A 346 -19.68 -21.86 7.78
CA GLU A 346 -19.47 -21.33 9.13
C GLU A 346 -19.89 -19.85 9.19
N ILE A 347 -19.54 -19.07 8.17
CA ILE A 347 -19.99 -17.67 8.02
C ILE A 347 -21.53 -17.59 8.01
N GLN A 348 -22.22 -18.49 7.32
CA GLN A 348 -23.69 -18.54 7.29
C GLN A 348 -24.35 -18.83 8.65
N ARG A 349 -23.60 -19.36 9.63
CA ARG A 349 -24.09 -19.63 10.99
C ARG A 349 -23.82 -18.49 11.96
N CYS A 350 -23.06 -17.48 11.54
CA CYS A 350 -22.76 -16.33 12.37
C CYS A 350 -24.01 -15.49 12.64
N ARG A 351 -23.94 -14.63 13.66
CA ARG A 351 -25.07 -13.78 14.05
C ARG A 351 -24.90 -12.32 13.72
N ARG A 352 -23.70 -11.90 13.32
CA ARG A 352 -23.38 -10.49 13.06
C ARG A 352 -22.14 -10.36 12.18
N LEU A 353 -22.19 -9.38 11.28
CA LEU A 353 -21.06 -8.99 10.44
C LEU A 353 -20.46 -7.67 10.97
N ILE A 354 -19.14 -7.61 11.08
CA ILE A 354 -18.41 -6.41 11.50
C ILE A 354 -17.40 -6.04 10.42
N MET A 355 -17.62 -4.91 9.75
CA MET A 355 -16.74 -4.39 8.70
C MET A 355 -15.76 -3.38 9.30
N ILE A 356 -14.48 -3.72 9.36
CA ILE A 356 -13.44 -2.92 10.01
C ILE A 356 -12.44 -2.45 8.95
N ALA A 357 -12.25 -1.13 8.87
CA ALA A 357 -11.33 -0.53 7.91
C ALA A 357 -10.96 0.91 8.26
N CYS A 358 -10.02 1.48 7.49
CA CYS A 358 -9.66 2.90 7.54
C CYS A 358 -9.92 3.58 6.20
N GLY A 359 -10.06 4.91 6.22
CA GLY A 359 -10.01 5.71 5.01
C GLY A 359 -11.13 5.39 4.00
N THR A 360 -10.75 5.33 2.72
CA THR A 360 -11.64 4.95 1.62
C THR A 360 -12.17 3.51 1.75
N SER A 361 -11.43 2.61 2.38
CA SER A 361 -11.87 1.21 2.56
C SER A 361 -13.04 1.12 3.56
N TYR A 362 -13.08 1.98 4.58
CA TYR A 362 -14.24 2.14 5.47
C TYR A 362 -15.48 2.59 4.67
N HIS A 363 -15.32 3.53 3.75
CA HIS A 363 -16.44 3.98 2.91
C HIS A 363 -16.99 2.88 2.00
N ALA A 364 -16.16 1.91 1.56
CA ALA A 364 -16.66 0.75 0.82
C ALA A 364 -17.58 -0.13 1.68
N GLY A 365 -17.24 -0.30 2.97
CA GLY A 365 -18.11 -0.94 3.95
C GLY A 365 -19.42 -0.17 4.15
N VAL A 366 -19.37 1.16 4.30
CA VAL A 366 -20.59 1.99 4.43
C VAL A 366 -21.47 1.88 3.18
N ALA A 367 -20.88 1.87 1.99
CA ALA A 367 -21.60 1.79 0.72
C ALA A 367 -22.31 0.45 0.49
N THR A 368 -21.80 -0.62 1.10
CA THR A 368 -22.33 -1.98 0.95
C THR A 368 -23.11 -2.47 2.16
N ARG A 369 -23.11 -1.72 3.27
CA ARG A 369 -23.83 -2.06 4.50
C ARG A 369 -25.30 -2.46 4.23
N GLN A 370 -26.04 -1.62 3.51
CA GLN A 370 -27.48 -1.83 3.32
C GLN A 370 -27.80 -3.10 2.53
N VAL A 371 -27.05 -3.39 1.48
CA VAL A 371 -27.27 -4.61 0.66
C VAL A 371 -26.77 -5.87 1.37
N LEU A 372 -25.75 -5.73 2.23
CA LEU A 372 -25.35 -6.81 3.14
C LEU A 372 -26.48 -7.09 4.15
N GLU A 373 -27.07 -6.07 4.78
CA GLU A 373 -28.23 -6.23 5.67
C GLU A 373 -29.41 -6.89 4.92
N GLU A 374 -29.73 -6.43 3.71
CA GLU A 374 -30.81 -6.96 2.86
C GLU A 374 -30.62 -8.45 2.52
N LEU A 375 -29.45 -8.82 2.00
CA LEU A 375 -29.23 -10.17 1.46
C LEU A 375 -28.78 -11.17 2.52
N THR A 376 -28.15 -10.72 3.61
CA THR A 376 -27.74 -11.62 4.69
C THR A 376 -28.80 -11.73 5.79
N GLU A 377 -29.65 -10.71 5.97
CA GLU A 377 -30.55 -10.55 7.13
C GLU A 377 -29.82 -10.53 8.49
N LEU A 378 -28.51 -10.31 8.48
CA LEU A 378 -27.70 -10.16 9.68
C LEU A 378 -27.52 -8.68 10.04
N PRO A 379 -27.36 -8.35 11.33
CA PRO A 379 -26.83 -7.06 11.75
C PRO A 379 -25.45 -6.83 11.12
N VAL A 380 -25.28 -5.69 10.44
CA VAL A 380 -24.00 -5.29 9.84
C VAL A 380 -23.51 -4.01 10.51
N MET A 381 -22.39 -4.11 11.22
CA MET A 381 -21.70 -2.97 11.81
C MET A 381 -20.56 -2.54 10.89
N VAL A 382 -20.32 -1.24 10.75
CA VAL A 382 -19.20 -0.71 9.97
C VAL A 382 -18.43 0.24 10.88
N GLU A 383 -17.16 -0.05 11.10
CA GLU A 383 -16.34 0.56 12.13
C GLU A 383 -15.02 1.10 11.57
N LEU A 384 -14.65 2.29 12.03
CA LEU A 384 -13.30 2.84 11.82
C LEU A 384 -12.34 2.09 12.74
N ALA A 385 -11.28 1.50 12.19
CA ALA A 385 -10.43 0.58 12.95
C ALA A 385 -9.76 1.23 14.19
N SER A 386 -9.38 2.50 14.10
CA SER A 386 -8.79 3.24 15.24
C SER A 386 -9.78 3.36 16.40
N ASP A 387 -10.98 3.85 16.12
CA ASP A 387 -12.05 4.05 17.10
C ASP A 387 -12.61 2.72 17.64
N PHE A 388 -12.63 1.67 16.81
CA PHE A 388 -12.95 0.31 17.21
C PHE A 388 -12.02 -0.21 18.32
N LEU A 389 -10.71 0.04 18.18
CA LEU A 389 -9.68 -0.33 19.15
C LEU A 389 -9.78 0.52 20.41
N ASP A 390 -9.90 1.85 20.27
CA ASP A 390 -9.98 2.78 21.41
C ASP A 390 -11.14 2.45 22.36
N ARG A 391 -12.28 2.05 21.81
CA ARG A 391 -13.46 1.69 22.62
C ARG A 391 -13.42 0.27 23.18
N ASN A 392 -12.40 -0.52 22.86
CA ASN A 392 -12.36 -1.96 23.19
C ASN A 392 -13.68 -2.65 22.80
N THR A 393 -14.07 -2.49 21.54
CA THR A 393 -15.39 -2.91 21.05
C THR A 393 -15.67 -4.40 21.35
N PRO A 394 -16.87 -4.75 21.87
CA PRO A 394 -17.21 -6.15 22.16
C PRO A 394 -17.31 -7.01 20.90
N VAL A 395 -16.51 -8.08 20.87
CA VAL A 395 -16.47 -9.10 19.80
C VAL A 395 -16.69 -10.48 20.42
N PHE A 396 -17.52 -11.28 19.77
CA PHE A 396 -17.92 -12.62 20.19
C PHE A 396 -17.49 -13.67 19.17
N ARG A 397 -17.56 -14.96 19.56
CA ARG A 397 -17.12 -16.09 18.72
C ARG A 397 -18.01 -16.34 17.51
N ASP A 398 -19.25 -15.89 17.55
CA ASP A 398 -20.23 -15.99 16.47
C ASP A 398 -20.32 -14.71 15.62
N ASP A 399 -19.35 -13.80 15.77
CA ASP A 399 -19.13 -12.68 14.86
C ASP A 399 -18.26 -13.11 13.67
N VAL A 400 -18.55 -12.54 12.50
CA VAL A 400 -17.65 -12.56 11.34
C VAL A 400 -17.12 -11.15 11.11
N CYS A 401 -15.80 -11.00 11.24
CA CYS A 401 -15.11 -9.72 11.12
C CYS A 401 -14.42 -9.60 9.76
N PHE A 402 -14.85 -8.64 8.95
CA PHE A 402 -14.25 -8.29 7.66
C PHE A 402 -13.20 -7.20 7.83
N PHE A 403 -12.02 -7.42 7.27
CA PHE A 403 -10.91 -6.46 7.25
C PHE A 403 -10.69 -5.97 5.82
N ILE A 404 -11.13 -4.75 5.53
CA ILE A 404 -11.04 -4.18 4.18
C ILE A 404 -9.81 -3.27 4.10
N SER A 405 -8.82 -3.67 3.30
CA SER A 405 -7.58 -2.89 3.13
C SER A 405 -6.97 -3.13 1.76
N GLN A 406 -6.79 -2.06 0.97
CA GLN A 406 -6.09 -2.15 -0.32
C GLN A 406 -4.68 -2.73 -0.13
N SER A 407 -3.91 -2.17 0.80
CA SER A 407 -2.51 -2.55 1.01
C SER A 407 -2.36 -3.87 1.78
N GLY A 408 -3.34 -4.19 2.64
CA GLY A 408 -3.26 -5.30 3.58
C GLY A 408 -2.28 -5.09 4.74
N GLU A 409 -1.76 -3.87 4.91
CA GLU A 409 -0.73 -3.51 5.90
C GLU A 409 -1.15 -2.30 6.78
N THR A 410 -2.40 -1.83 6.67
CA THR A 410 -2.89 -0.70 7.47
C THR A 410 -2.84 -1.04 8.97
N ALA A 411 -2.02 -0.31 9.74
CA ALA A 411 -1.69 -0.64 11.13
C ALA A 411 -2.92 -0.86 12.02
N ASP A 412 -3.85 0.10 12.08
CA ASP A 412 -5.07 -0.02 12.90
C ASP A 412 -5.94 -1.21 12.47
N SER A 413 -6.08 -1.44 11.16
CA SER A 413 -6.84 -2.60 10.64
C SER A 413 -6.18 -3.93 11.04
N LEU A 414 -4.85 -4.01 10.99
CA LEU A 414 -4.10 -5.20 11.38
C LEU A 414 -4.16 -5.45 12.90
N LEU A 415 -4.07 -4.40 13.71
CA LEU A 415 -4.27 -4.49 15.16
C LEU A 415 -5.70 -4.92 15.50
N ALA A 416 -6.70 -4.37 14.82
CA ALA A 416 -8.09 -4.79 14.98
C ALA A 416 -8.31 -6.25 14.56
N LEU A 417 -7.61 -6.73 13.53
CA LEU A 417 -7.60 -8.14 13.14
C LEU A 417 -7.12 -9.02 14.27
N ARG A 418 -5.93 -8.74 14.81
CA ARG A 418 -5.36 -9.50 15.93
C ARG A 418 -6.24 -9.43 17.18
N TYR A 419 -6.86 -8.28 17.44
CA TYR A 419 -7.84 -8.09 18.52
C TYR A 419 -9.08 -8.98 18.38
N CYS A 420 -9.62 -9.11 17.15
CA CYS A 420 -10.77 -9.98 16.86
C CYS A 420 -10.40 -11.46 16.93
N LYS A 421 -9.23 -11.85 16.37
CA LYS A 421 -8.72 -13.23 16.46
C LYS A 421 -8.54 -13.66 17.92
N GLY A 422 -7.99 -12.78 18.77
CA GLY A 422 -7.85 -13.04 20.20
C GLY A 422 -9.17 -13.31 20.93
N ARG A 423 -10.31 -12.91 20.34
CA ARG A 423 -11.67 -13.17 20.86
C ARG A 423 -12.37 -14.35 20.18
N GLY A 424 -11.72 -14.98 19.21
CA GLY A 424 -12.20 -16.16 18.52
C GLY A 424 -13.30 -15.90 17.48
N ALA A 425 -13.42 -14.67 16.99
CA ALA A 425 -14.28 -14.37 15.83
C ALA A 425 -13.66 -14.94 14.54
N LEU A 426 -14.49 -15.32 13.58
CA LEU A 426 -14.03 -15.71 12.25
C LEU A 426 -13.62 -14.46 11.47
N THR A 427 -12.43 -14.49 10.87
CA THR A 427 -11.83 -13.31 10.23
C THR A 427 -11.74 -13.46 8.71
N VAL A 428 -12.18 -12.42 7.99
CA VAL A 428 -12.23 -12.39 6.52
C VAL A 428 -11.43 -11.20 5.99
N GLY A 429 -10.41 -11.45 5.18
CA GLY A 429 -9.61 -10.39 4.54
C GLY A 429 -10.14 -9.99 3.16
N ILE A 430 -10.41 -8.70 2.93
CA ILE A 430 -10.71 -8.15 1.59
C ILE A 430 -9.55 -7.24 1.19
N THR A 431 -8.60 -7.79 0.41
CA THR A 431 -7.31 -7.14 0.14
C THR A 431 -6.97 -7.07 -1.35
N ASN A 432 -6.05 -6.18 -1.74
CA ASN A 432 -5.54 -6.09 -3.11
C ASN A 432 -4.07 -6.53 -3.25
N THR A 433 -3.38 -6.73 -2.12
CA THR A 433 -1.98 -7.18 -2.08
C THR A 433 -1.91 -8.64 -1.64
N VAL A 434 -1.44 -9.50 -2.55
CA VAL A 434 -1.21 -10.92 -2.27
C VAL A 434 -0.07 -11.06 -1.25
N GLY A 435 -0.23 -11.93 -0.25
CA GLY A 435 0.79 -12.18 0.76
C GLY A 435 0.94 -11.07 1.81
N SER A 436 0.08 -10.06 1.80
CA SER A 436 0.03 -9.03 2.84
C SER A 436 -0.32 -9.60 4.22
N SER A 437 0.07 -8.90 5.28
CA SER A 437 -0.16 -9.32 6.68
C SER A 437 -1.63 -9.63 6.96
N ILE A 438 -2.57 -8.76 6.55
CA ILE A 438 -4.01 -9.03 6.70
C ILE A 438 -4.42 -10.30 5.93
N SER A 439 -3.95 -10.49 4.69
CA SER A 439 -4.33 -11.68 3.91
C SER A 439 -3.80 -13.00 4.47
N ARG A 440 -2.66 -12.98 5.15
CA ARG A 440 -2.04 -14.16 5.77
C ARG A 440 -2.62 -14.46 7.14
N GLU A 441 -2.95 -13.42 7.91
CA GLU A 441 -3.42 -13.59 9.28
C GLU A 441 -4.94 -13.86 9.36
N THR A 442 -5.74 -13.52 8.34
CA THR A 442 -7.17 -13.86 8.30
C THR A 442 -7.41 -15.34 8.02
N ASP A 443 -8.50 -15.90 8.54
CA ASP A 443 -8.85 -17.32 8.36
C ASP A 443 -9.23 -17.64 6.91
N CYS A 444 -9.87 -16.68 6.24
CA CYS A 444 -10.19 -16.74 4.82
C CYS A 444 -10.19 -15.34 4.19
N GLY A 445 -10.30 -15.23 2.87
CA GLY A 445 -10.28 -13.91 2.24
C GLY A 445 -10.58 -13.89 0.75
N VAL A 446 -10.73 -12.67 0.23
CA VAL A 446 -10.96 -12.38 -1.18
C VAL A 446 -9.94 -11.34 -1.63
N HIS A 447 -9.08 -11.73 -2.57
CA HIS A 447 -8.24 -10.80 -3.30
C HIS A 447 -9.09 -10.04 -4.33
N ILE A 448 -9.20 -8.72 -4.23
CA ILE A 448 -10.10 -7.95 -5.11
C ILE A 448 -9.61 -7.91 -6.56
N ASN A 449 -8.32 -8.17 -6.82
CA ASN A 449 -7.74 -8.26 -8.16
C ASN A 449 -7.94 -7.01 -9.03
N ALA A 450 -7.81 -5.82 -8.42
CA ALA A 450 -7.87 -4.55 -9.13
C ALA A 450 -6.57 -4.19 -9.89
N GLY A 451 -5.51 -5.00 -9.67
CA GLY A 451 -4.13 -4.67 -10.04
C GLY A 451 -3.50 -3.64 -9.10
N PRO A 452 -2.19 -3.36 -9.22
CA PRO A 452 -1.50 -2.35 -8.41
C PRO A 452 -2.17 -0.98 -8.48
N GLU A 453 -2.28 -0.31 -7.33
CA GLU A 453 -2.75 1.07 -7.19
C GLU A 453 -1.56 1.90 -6.66
N ILE A 454 -1.06 2.80 -7.49
CA ILE A 454 0.11 3.65 -7.27
C ILE A 454 -0.34 5.07 -6.89
N GLY A 455 -1.53 5.50 -7.34
CA GLY A 455 -2.13 6.74 -6.88
C GLY A 455 -2.33 6.74 -5.36
N VAL A 456 -1.95 7.84 -4.71
CA VAL A 456 -2.11 7.99 -3.24
C VAL A 456 -3.59 7.96 -2.84
N ALA A 457 -4.46 8.57 -3.66
CA ALA A 457 -5.90 8.54 -3.45
C ALA A 457 -6.52 7.28 -4.08
N SER A 458 -7.20 6.47 -3.27
CA SER A 458 -7.76 5.21 -3.74
C SER A 458 -8.97 5.39 -4.68
N THR A 459 -8.92 4.74 -5.84
CA THR A 459 -9.91 4.86 -6.91
C THR A 459 -10.48 3.50 -7.27
N LYS A 460 -9.76 2.70 -8.06
CA LYS A 460 -10.15 1.36 -8.52
C LYS A 460 -10.21 0.32 -7.40
N ALA A 461 -9.40 0.47 -6.35
CA ALA A 461 -9.50 -0.43 -5.21
C ALA A 461 -10.84 -0.28 -4.48
N TYR A 462 -11.36 0.95 -4.34
CA TYR A 462 -12.68 1.17 -3.74
C TYR A 462 -13.82 0.51 -4.52
N THR A 463 -13.86 0.68 -5.85
CA THR A 463 -14.92 0.09 -6.68
C THR A 463 -14.80 -1.42 -6.73
N SER A 464 -13.58 -1.96 -6.73
CA SER A 464 -13.34 -3.40 -6.66
C SER A 464 -13.70 -3.98 -5.28
N GLN A 465 -13.42 -3.27 -4.18
CA GLN A 465 -13.89 -3.63 -2.83
C GLN A 465 -15.42 -3.66 -2.76
N PHE A 466 -16.08 -2.65 -3.33
CA PHE A 466 -17.55 -2.60 -3.42
C PHE A 466 -18.08 -3.85 -4.13
N VAL A 467 -17.56 -4.17 -5.32
CA VAL A 467 -17.98 -5.35 -6.10
C VAL A 467 -17.70 -6.66 -5.36
N ALA A 468 -16.55 -6.78 -4.69
CA ALA A 468 -16.23 -7.96 -3.89
C ALA A 468 -17.23 -8.21 -2.76
N LEU A 469 -17.65 -7.15 -2.06
CA LEU A 469 -18.65 -7.23 -0.99
C LEU A 469 -20.06 -7.52 -1.52
N ILE A 470 -20.42 -7.01 -2.71
CA ILE A 470 -21.66 -7.39 -3.40
C ILE A 470 -21.66 -8.88 -3.76
N MET A 471 -20.56 -9.41 -4.30
CA MET A 471 -20.44 -10.83 -4.60
C MET A 471 -20.55 -11.69 -3.33
N PHE A 472 -19.98 -11.23 -2.21
CA PHE A 472 -20.16 -11.90 -0.92
C PHE A 472 -21.64 -11.91 -0.49
N ALA A 473 -22.34 -10.78 -0.60
CA ALA A 473 -23.76 -10.70 -0.28
C ALA A 473 -24.61 -11.67 -1.16
N LEU A 474 -24.31 -11.77 -2.45
CA LEU A 474 -24.95 -12.70 -3.39
C LEU A 474 -24.69 -14.18 -3.07
N LEU A 475 -23.52 -14.49 -2.52
CA LEU A 475 -23.16 -15.83 -2.04
C LEU A 475 -23.95 -16.21 -0.78
N MET A 476 -24.21 -15.25 0.11
CA MET A 476 -24.93 -15.48 1.38
C MET A 476 -26.44 -15.75 1.21
N CYS A 477 -27.05 -15.31 0.11
CA CYS A 477 -28.48 -15.52 -0.17
C CYS A 477 -28.78 -16.57 -1.23
N ASP A 478 -27.76 -17.34 -1.67
CA ASP A 478 -27.89 -18.27 -2.80
C ASP A 478 -28.97 -19.35 -2.62
N ASP A 479 -29.14 -19.84 -1.40
CA ASP A 479 -30.10 -20.90 -1.08
C ASP A 479 -31.53 -20.37 -0.79
N ARG A 480 -31.75 -19.04 -0.88
CA ARG A 480 -33.06 -18.43 -0.60
C ARG A 480 -33.87 -18.27 -1.88
N ILE A 481 -34.98 -19.01 -1.97
CA ILE A 481 -35.91 -18.96 -3.13
C ILE A 481 -36.48 -17.54 -3.31
N SER A 482 -36.89 -16.89 -2.23
CA SER A 482 -37.48 -15.54 -2.25
C SER A 482 -36.52 -14.47 -2.79
N MET A 483 -35.21 -14.65 -2.62
CA MET A 483 -34.20 -13.68 -3.04
C MET A 483 -33.73 -13.88 -4.49
N GLN A 484 -34.09 -14.99 -5.16
CA GLN A 484 -33.61 -15.27 -6.52
C GLN A 484 -33.92 -14.16 -7.55
N PRO A 485 -35.10 -13.51 -7.54
CA PRO A 485 -35.36 -12.38 -8.45
C PRO A 485 -34.38 -11.22 -8.23
N ARG A 486 -34.18 -10.82 -6.96
CA ARG A 486 -33.26 -9.74 -6.56
C ARG A 486 -31.81 -10.08 -6.88
N ARG A 487 -31.38 -11.32 -6.66
CA ARG A 487 -30.05 -11.80 -7.04
C ARG A 487 -29.80 -11.67 -8.54
N ARG A 488 -30.75 -12.12 -9.37
CA ARG A 488 -30.64 -12.01 -10.83
C ARG A 488 -30.56 -10.56 -11.29
N GLU A 489 -31.36 -9.67 -10.69
CA GLU A 489 -31.30 -8.22 -10.96
C GLU A 489 -29.89 -7.66 -10.69
N ILE A 490 -29.32 -7.95 -9.52
CA ILE A 490 -27.98 -7.47 -9.14
C ILE A 490 -26.90 -8.06 -10.06
N ILE A 491 -26.96 -9.36 -10.37
CA ILE A 491 -25.99 -10.02 -11.26
C ILE A 491 -26.07 -9.43 -12.67
N GLN A 492 -27.26 -9.14 -13.17
CA GLN A 492 -27.43 -8.47 -14.45
C GLN A 492 -26.90 -7.02 -14.41
N GLY A 493 -27.07 -6.32 -13.29
CA GLY A 493 -26.43 -5.03 -13.02
C GLY A 493 -24.90 -5.11 -13.07
N LEU A 494 -24.31 -6.13 -12.44
CA LEU A 494 -22.87 -6.37 -12.50
C LEU A 494 -22.37 -6.64 -13.92
N LYS A 495 -23.18 -7.27 -14.78
CA LYS A 495 -22.84 -7.53 -16.19
C LYS A 495 -22.67 -6.24 -17.00
N VAL A 496 -23.50 -5.23 -16.74
CA VAL A 496 -23.47 -3.94 -17.46
C VAL A 496 -22.57 -2.88 -16.80
N LEU A 497 -22.18 -3.10 -15.54
CA LEU A 497 -21.39 -2.16 -14.74
C LEU A 497 -20.06 -1.71 -15.38
N PRO A 498 -19.28 -2.57 -16.08
CA PRO A 498 -18.07 -2.12 -16.76
C PRO A 498 -18.35 -1.08 -17.86
N GLU A 499 -19.43 -1.28 -18.62
CA GLU A 499 -19.79 -0.37 -19.71
C GLU A 499 -20.30 0.98 -19.18
N LEU A 500 -21.10 0.96 -18.11
CA LEU A 500 -21.51 2.18 -17.42
C LEU A 500 -20.33 2.95 -16.85
N SER A 501 -19.36 2.23 -16.29
CA SER A 501 -18.12 2.82 -15.77
C SER A 501 -17.28 3.44 -16.89
N ARG A 502 -17.24 2.81 -18.07
CA ARG A 502 -16.58 3.34 -19.27
C ARG A 502 -17.24 4.63 -19.76
N ILE A 503 -18.58 4.67 -19.76
CA ILE A 503 -19.35 5.87 -20.11
C ILE A 503 -19.08 6.97 -19.10
N ALA A 504 -19.16 6.68 -17.80
CA ALA A 504 -18.91 7.66 -16.74
C ALA A 504 -17.50 8.28 -16.84
N SER A 505 -16.45 7.46 -17.05
CA SER A 505 -15.09 7.96 -17.23
C SER A 505 -14.94 8.83 -18.49
N LYS A 506 -15.61 8.49 -19.59
CA LYS A 506 -15.65 9.32 -20.80
C LYS A 506 -16.39 10.64 -20.58
N VAL A 507 -17.51 10.62 -19.85
CA VAL A 507 -18.24 11.83 -19.48
C VAL A 507 -17.37 12.73 -18.60
N ILE A 508 -16.63 12.17 -17.63
CA ILE A 508 -15.63 12.91 -16.84
C ILE A 508 -14.57 13.54 -17.75
N LEU A 509 -14.06 12.81 -18.76
CA LEU A 509 -13.09 13.36 -19.71
C LEU A 509 -13.65 14.55 -20.50
N VAL A 510 -14.86 14.41 -21.05
CA VAL A 510 -15.53 15.46 -21.84
C VAL A 510 -15.85 16.68 -20.97
N ILE A 511 -16.24 16.45 -19.72
CA ILE A 511 -16.49 17.50 -18.74
C ILE A 511 -15.16 18.22 -18.40
N CYS A 512 -14.09 17.50 -18.09
CA CYS A 512 -12.77 18.08 -17.80
C CYS A 512 -12.12 18.80 -18.99
N TYR A 513 -12.37 18.37 -20.23
CA TYR A 513 -11.86 19.02 -21.45
C TYR A 513 -12.67 20.24 -21.88
N ASN A 514 -13.90 20.41 -21.36
CA ASN A 514 -14.68 21.61 -21.61
C ASN A 514 -14.25 22.72 -20.64
N SER A 515 -13.87 23.88 -21.18
CA SER A 515 -13.40 25.07 -20.44
C SER A 515 -14.37 25.62 -19.38
N LYS A 516 -15.57 25.05 -19.25
CA LYS A 516 -16.57 25.37 -18.21
C LYS A 516 -16.42 24.51 -16.94
N PHE A 517 -15.82 23.31 -17.00
CA PHE A 517 -15.49 22.58 -15.77
C PHE A 517 -14.17 23.05 -15.19
N ASP A 518 -13.23 23.57 -15.99
CA ASP A 518 -12.14 24.38 -15.46
C ASP A 518 -12.68 25.58 -14.68
N LYS A 519 -13.76 26.22 -15.14
CA LYS A 519 -14.45 27.28 -14.37
C LYS A 519 -15.13 26.76 -13.10
N PHE A 520 -15.66 25.53 -13.09
CA PHE A 520 -16.21 24.89 -11.88
C PHE A 520 -15.10 24.46 -10.90
N CYS A 521 -14.01 23.89 -11.38
CA CYS A 521 -12.81 23.56 -10.60
C CYS A 521 -12.15 24.84 -10.08
N VAL A 522 -12.08 25.92 -10.86
CA VAL A 522 -11.62 27.24 -10.44
C VAL A 522 -12.58 27.86 -9.43
N PHE A 523 -13.90 27.70 -9.60
CA PHE A 523 -14.90 28.13 -8.62
C PHE A 523 -14.77 27.34 -7.31
N VAL A 524 -14.60 26.02 -7.36
CA VAL A 524 -14.32 25.17 -6.19
C VAL A 524 -12.95 25.50 -5.60
N HIS A 525 -11.94 25.84 -6.40
CA HIS A 525 -10.62 26.28 -5.93
C HIS A 525 -10.70 27.65 -5.23
N MET A 526 -11.51 28.58 -5.76
CA MET A 526 -11.86 29.85 -5.12
C MET A 526 -12.70 29.63 -3.84
N CYS A 527 -13.60 28.65 -3.81
CA CYS A 527 -14.34 28.26 -2.60
C CYS A 527 -13.47 27.54 -1.57
N ILE A 528 -12.41 26.82 -1.98
CA ILE A 528 -11.40 26.20 -1.09
C ILE A 528 -10.51 27.28 -0.48
N LEU A 529 -10.15 28.32 -1.24
CA LEU A 529 -9.56 29.56 -0.69
C LEU A 529 -10.49 30.25 0.33
N CYS A 530 -11.81 30.00 0.26
CA CYS A 530 -12.84 30.46 1.21
C CYS A 530 -13.40 29.35 2.14
N THR A 531 -12.69 28.23 2.32
CA THR A 531 -12.87 27.21 3.37
C THR A 531 -14.05 26.21 3.30
N PHE A 532 -14.96 26.19 2.31
CA PHE A 532 -16.09 25.20 2.33
C PHE A 532 -16.56 24.66 0.97
N THR A 533 -16.69 23.32 0.89
CA THR A 533 -17.48 22.60 -0.14
C THR A 533 -18.39 21.58 0.55
N LEU A 534 -19.71 21.67 0.32
CA LEU A 534 -20.70 20.76 0.90
C LEU A 534 -21.27 19.81 -0.18
N VAL A 535 -21.12 18.50 0.01
CA VAL A 535 -21.74 17.49 -0.87
C VAL A 535 -22.91 16.84 -0.10
N LYS A 536 -24.16 17.12 -0.51
CA LYS A 536 -25.36 16.51 0.08
C LYS A 536 -25.77 15.25 -0.68
N CYS A 537 -25.94 14.14 0.03
CA CYS A 537 -26.50 12.89 -0.48
C CYS A 537 -27.22 12.14 0.66
N ARG A 538 -28.19 11.28 0.33
CA ARG A 538 -28.88 10.39 1.28
C ARG A 538 -28.65 8.91 0.95
N HIS A 539 -28.75 8.05 1.96
CA HIS A 539 -28.70 6.58 1.86
C HIS A 539 -27.49 6.06 1.06
N HIS A 540 -27.70 5.25 0.01
CA HIS A 540 -26.66 4.63 -0.81
C HIS A 540 -25.63 5.60 -1.40
N ARG A 541 -25.98 6.89 -1.56
CA ARG A 541 -25.08 7.91 -2.13
C ARG A 541 -24.27 8.66 -1.06
N ALA A 542 -24.61 8.54 0.22
CA ALA A 542 -23.90 9.20 1.31
C ALA A 542 -22.40 8.85 1.38
N PRO A 543 -21.98 7.57 1.26
CA PRO A 543 -20.55 7.25 1.24
C PRO A 543 -19.82 7.79 -0.01
N CYS A 544 -20.51 7.92 -1.16
CA CYS A 544 -19.94 8.57 -2.34
C CYS A 544 -19.62 10.05 -2.05
N ALA A 545 -20.53 10.75 -1.37
CA ALA A 545 -20.30 12.14 -0.96
C ALA A 545 -19.12 12.27 0.02
N CYS A 546 -19.03 11.41 1.04
CA CYS A 546 -17.91 11.41 1.98
C CYS A 546 -16.57 11.11 1.30
N LYS A 547 -16.55 10.15 0.36
CA LYS A 547 -15.36 9.85 -0.44
C LYS A 547 -14.92 11.07 -1.25
N CYS A 548 -15.84 11.73 -1.96
CA CYS A 548 -15.55 12.91 -2.78
C CYS A 548 -14.93 14.06 -1.97
N ILE A 549 -15.45 14.33 -0.76
CA ILE A 549 -14.92 15.36 0.14
C ILE A 549 -13.48 15.04 0.54
N ARG A 550 -13.19 13.78 0.86
CA ARG A 550 -11.86 13.36 1.33
C ARG A 550 -10.81 13.29 0.21
N SER A 551 -11.22 13.00 -1.02
CA SER A 551 -10.34 13.08 -2.20
C SER A 551 -9.99 14.51 -2.62
N GLY A 552 -10.61 15.51 -2.01
CA GLY A 552 -10.52 16.92 -2.41
C GLY A 552 -9.87 17.86 -1.40
N VAL A 553 -8.85 17.50 -0.60
CA VAL A 553 -8.00 18.49 0.10
C VAL A 553 -6.58 17.95 0.39
N CYS A 554 -5.55 18.58 -0.19
CA CYS A 554 -4.24 18.83 0.46
C CYS A 554 -3.37 19.79 -0.37
N VAL A 555 -3.65 21.10 -0.29
CA VAL A 555 -2.60 22.14 -0.33
C VAL A 555 -2.91 23.11 0.80
N GLN A 556 -2.54 22.72 2.02
CA GLN A 556 -2.38 23.67 3.12
C GLN A 556 -0.95 24.20 3.01
N ARG A 557 -0.76 25.35 2.34
CA ARG A 557 0.41 26.18 2.62
C ARG A 557 0.02 27.06 3.81
N GLY A 558 0.89 27.05 4.83
CA GLY A 558 0.67 27.70 6.10
C GLY A 558 0.28 29.17 5.95
N VAL A 559 -0.69 29.58 6.77
CA VAL A 559 -1.02 30.98 6.99
C VAL A 559 -0.64 31.26 8.44
N ASP A 560 0.63 31.57 8.65
CA ASP A 560 1.03 32.43 9.77
C ASP A 560 0.83 33.87 9.30
N GLY A 561 -0.05 34.59 10.01
CA GLY A 561 -0.25 36.03 9.84
C GLY A 561 -1.50 36.39 9.06
N LEU A 562 -2.58 36.67 9.79
CA LEU A 562 -3.37 37.91 9.70
C LEU A 562 -4.55 37.77 10.67
N GLY A 563 -4.45 38.45 11.81
CA GLY A 563 -5.62 38.77 12.61
C GLY A 563 -6.40 39.90 11.95
N GLN A 564 -7.72 39.75 11.87
CA GLN A 564 -8.72 40.69 12.39
C GLN A 564 -10.12 40.25 11.91
N SER A 565 -11.06 40.37 12.83
CA SER A 565 -12.50 40.17 12.70
C SER A 565 -13.14 41.18 11.75
N GLU A 566 -14.06 40.76 10.87
CA GLU A 566 -15.15 41.61 10.38
C GLU A 566 -16.45 40.81 10.17
N ASP A 567 -17.55 41.39 10.66
CA ASP A 567 -18.92 40.87 10.70
C ASP A 567 -19.57 40.80 9.30
N TRP A 568 -20.33 39.72 9.05
CA TRP A 568 -21.15 39.57 7.84
C TRP A 568 -22.65 39.80 8.14
N ASN A 569 -23.26 40.77 7.46
CA ASN A 569 -24.68 41.12 7.55
C ASN A 569 -25.63 40.09 6.91
N GLY A 570 -26.84 39.96 7.49
CA GLY A 570 -27.83 38.91 7.21
C GLY A 570 -28.46 38.85 5.81
N HIS A 571 -28.21 39.82 4.92
CA HIS A 571 -28.71 39.78 3.53
C HIS A 571 -27.92 38.80 2.64
N SER A 572 -26.61 38.64 2.89
CA SER A 572 -25.73 37.76 2.11
C SER A 572 -26.00 36.27 2.33
N ARG A 573 -26.53 35.89 3.51
CA ARG A 573 -26.95 34.51 3.82
C ARG A 573 -28.21 34.07 3.06
N SER A 574 -29.15 34.99 2.83
CA SER A 574 -30.43 34.71 2.16
C SER A 574 -30.25 34.40 0.67
N LEU A 575 -29.44 35.22 -0.02
CA LEU A 575 -29.12 35.02 -1.44
C LEU A 575 -28.33 33.74 -1.68
N LEU A 576 -27.37 33.39 -0.82
CA LEU A 576 -26.61 32.14 -0.95
C LEU A 576 -27.49 30.89 -0.75
N LEU A 577 -28.41 30.90 0.21
CA LEU A 577 -29.32 29.77 0.43
C LEU A 577 -30.34 29.62 -0.71
N SER A 578 -30.81 30.72 -1.31
CA SER A 578 -31.72 30.67 -2.46
C SER A 578 -31.05 30.07 -3.69
N SER A 579 -29.82 30.47 -3.99
CA SER A 579 -29.07 30.00 -5.18
C SER A 579 -28.66 28.52 -5.08
N VAL A 580 -28.27 28.05 -3.90
CA VAL A 580 -27.92 26.63 -3.65
C VAL A 580 -29.15 25.73 -3.73
N THR A 581 -30.32 26.23 -3.30
CA THR A 581 -31.58 25.46 -3.34
C THR A 581 -32.09 25.33 -4.79
N HIS A 582 -32.00 26.38 -5.60
CA HIS A 582 -32.39 26.32 -7.01
C HIS A 582 -31.49 25.40 -7.85
N PHE A 583 -30.18 25.36 -7.58
CA PHE A 583 -29.26 24.49 -8.33
C PHE A 583 -29.42 23.00 -7.97
N CYS A 584 -29.76 22.68 -6.71
CA CYS A 584 -30.05 21.29 -6.30
C CYS A 584 -31.35 20.76 -6.92
N VAL A 585 -32.38 21.60 -7.05
CA VAL A 585 -33.64 21.23 -7.73
C VAL A 585 -33.42 20.95 -9.21
N VAL A 586 -32.56 21.74 -9.89
CA VAL A 586 -32.23 21.52 -11.30
C VAL A 586 -31.43 20.22 -11.51
N PHE A 587 -30.52 19.87 -10.60
CA PHE A 587 -29.77 18.62 -10.68
C PHE A 587 -30.64 17.38 -10.37
N GLU A 588 -31.59 17.48 -9.43
CA GLU A 588 -32.59 16.44 -9.18
C GLU A 588 -33.53 16.25 -10.38
N VAL A 589 -33.99 17.34 -11.01
CA VAL A 589 -34.86 17.27 -12.21
C VAL A 589 -34.12 16.66 -13.40
N CYS A 590 -32.85 16.99 -13.62
CA CYS A 590 -32.05 16.37 -14.70
C CYS A 590 -31.83 14.86 -14.48
N VAL A 591 -31.61 14.43 -13.23
CA VAL A 591 -31.44 13.00 -12.91
C VAL A 591 -32.78 12.25 -12.95
N LEU A 592 -33.89 12.87 -12.56
CA LEU A 592 -35.24 12.30 -12.68
C LEU A 592 -35.68 12.14 -14.14
N ILE A 593 -35.37 13.11 -15.01
CA ILE A 593 -35.67 13.04 -16.45
C ILE A 593 -34.86 11.92 -17.13
N ILE A 594 -33.60 11.70 -16.73
CA ILE A 594 -32.77 10.60 -17.25
C ILE A 594 -33.32 9.23 -16.79
N VAL A 595 -33.85 9.12 -15.57
CA VAL A 595 -34.42 7.87 -15.04
C VAL A 595 -35.84 7.59 -15.58
N GLN A 596 -36.65 8.61 -15.87
CA GLN A 596 -38.00 8.44 -16.43
C GLN A 596 -38.02 8.14 -17.95
N LEU A 597 -36.94 8.43 -18.67
CA LEU A 597 -36.83 8.13 -20.12
C LEU A 597 -36.47 6.66 -20.43
N GLU A 598 -36.18 5.83 -19.42
CA GLU A 598 -35.93 4.39 -19.56
C GLU A 598 -37.05 3.50 -18.96
N ASP A 599 -38.15 4.07 -18.44
CA ASP A 599 -39.31 3.30 -18.00
C ASP A 599 -40.11 2.79 -19.22
N PRO A 600 -40.20 1.46 -19.46
CA PRO A 600 -40.90 0.91 -20.61
C PRO A 600 -42.42 1.17 -20.62
N ASN A 601 -43.00 1.67 -19.52
CA ASN A 601 -44.43 2.00 -19.45
C ASN A 601 -44.76 3.48 -19.72
N VAL A 602 -43.77 4.35 -19.93
CA VAL A 602 -43.97 5.76 -20.30
C VAL A 602 -43.54 5.96 -21.75
N ALA A 603 -44.29 5.36 -22.67
CA ALA A 603 -44.06 5.54 -24.10
C ALA A 603 -44.71 6.86 -24.57
N HIS A 604 -43.89 7.81 -25.06
CA HIS A 604 -44.28 8.60 -26.26
C HIS A 604 -43.13 9.24 -27.05
N TYR A 605 -41.87 9.16 -26.63
CA TYR A 605 -40.73 9.58 -27.47
C TYR A 605 -39.62 8.52 -27.49
N LYS A 606 -39.61 7.69 -28.54
CA LYS A 606 -38.44 6.88 -28.90
C LYS A 606 -37.41 7.81 -29.54
N ILE A 607 -36.38 8.22 -28.80
CA ILE A 607 -35.20 8.89 -29.37
C ILE A 607 -34.22 7.79 -29.79
N SER A 608 -34.14 7.54 -31.10
CA SER A 608 -33.43 6.40 -31.70
C SER A 608 -31.94 6.62 -31.94
N ASN A 609 -31.33 7.68 -31.39
CA ASN A 609 -29.92 7.99 -31.66
C ASN A 609 -29.23 8.61 -30.43
N SER A 610 -28.05 8.11 -30.06
CA SER A 610 -27.27 8.62 -28.91
C SER A 610 -26.81 10.07 -29.09
N GLN A 611 -26.70 10.53 -30.34
CA GLN A 611 -26.31 11.90 -30.67
C GLN A 611 -27.41 12.92 -30.33
N SER A 612 -28.68 12.58 -30.54
CA SER A 612 -29.81 13.50 -30.30
C SER A 612 -30.13 13.70 -28.82
N LEU A 613 -29.82 12.72 -27.95
CA LEU A 613 -29.88 12.87 -26.49
C LEU A 613 -28.80 13.82 -25.97
N ILE A 614 -27.60 13.76 -26.57
CA ILE A 614 -26.49 14.66 -26.28
C ILE A 614 -26.83 16.08 -26.74
N ASP A 615 -27.36 16.23 -27.96
CA ASP A 615 -27.75 17.54 -28.51
C ASP A 615 -28.92 18.17 -27.73
N PHE A 616 -29.88 17.36 -27.25
CA PHE A 616 -30.98 17.81 -26.40
C PHE A 616 -30.49 18.22 -25.00
N PHE A 617 -29.53 17.51 -24.43
CA PHE A 617 -28.86 17.88 -23.17
C PHE A 617 -28.08 19.21 -23.34
N PHE A 618 -27.38 19.40 -24.46
CA PHE A 618 -26.69 20.65 -24.78
C PHE A 618 -27.66 21.81 -24.97
N PHE A 619 -28.84 21.59 -25.57
CA PHE A 619 -29.88 22.62 -25.73
C PHE A 619 -30.46 23.07 -24.38
N ILE A 620 -30.74 22.14 -23.47
CA ILE A 620 -31.25 22.44 -22.12
C ILE A 620 -30.19 23.17 -21.29
N CYS A 621 -28.93 22.72 -21.33
CA CYS A 621 -27.83 23.41 -20.64
C CYS A 621 -27.55 24.80 -21.22
N TRP A 622 -27.68 24.99 -22.54
CA TRP A 622 -27.54 26.30 -23.17
C TRP A 622 -28.67 27.26 -22.77
N TYR A 623 -29.93 26.81 -22.82
CA TYR A 623 -31.11 27.60 -22.47
C TYR A 623 -31.12 28.05 -21.00
N LEU A 624 -30.72 27.17 -20.08
CA LEU A 624 -30.63 27.47 -18.64
C LEU A 624 -29.49 28.45 -18.31
N ILE A 625 -28.39 28.44 -19.07
CA ILE A 625 -27.24 29.32 -18.82
C ILE A 625 -27.48 30.74 -19.37
N GLU A 626 -28.05 30.86 -20.57
CA GLU A 626 -28.39 32.16 -21.17
C GLU A 626 -29.53 32.88 -20.44
N SER A 627 -30.51 32.13 -19.93
CA SER A 627 -31.71 32.74 -19.32
C SER A 627 -31.58 33.06 -17.84
N VAL A 628 -30.66 32.42 -17.11
CA VAL A 628 -30.58 32.52 -15.63
C VAL A 628 -29.34 33.29 -15.14
N MET A 629 -28.21 33.25 -15.86
CA MET A 629 -27.01 34.00 -15.45
C MET A 629 -27.13 35.54 -15.47
N PRO A 630 -27.97 36.19 -16.31
CA PRO A 630 -28.13 37.65 -16.26
C PRO A 630 -28.90 38.15 -15.03
N CYS A 631 -29.50 37.26 -14.23
CA CYS A 631 -30.31 37.60 -13.06
C CYS A 631 -29.66 37.24 -11.71
N ILE A 632 -28.40 36.77 -11.71
CA ILE A 632 -27.53 36.60 -10.52
C ILE A 632 -26.48 37.70 -10.55
#